data_AF-A1SZD4-F1
#
_entry.id   AF-A1SZD4-F1
#
_cell.length_a   1.000
_cell.length_b   1.000
_cell.length_c   1.000
_cell.angle_alpha   90.00
_cell.angle_beta   90.00
_cell.angle_gamma   90.00
#
_symmetry.space_group_name_H-M   'P 1'
#
loop_
_entity.id
_entity.type
_entity.pdbx_description
1 polymer ?
#
loop_
_entity_poly.entity_id
_entity_poly.type
_entity_poly.pdbx_seq_one_letter_code
_entity_poly.pdbx_strand_id
1 'polypeptide(L)'
;MALAIFDLDETLVCGDSCSLFCQFMQAEGLVGPEFVERDKRMMGLYNAEKLVLDDYIEFFIEPLSHLSITAIDGIMPRFVEQYIAPRIYAEAQQVLKSQAAQGKRLLIISATAEFIVSAVARYLGVADVLAIRLSSKEGYYTGKIEGVPTFRQGKVTRLHNWLIEQNENLIDAQFYSDSINDLPLLALVDYPIATNPDTQLTQIAAQRHWPVLNWSAFNPLIAQTSISAPQPNKLFNEQSVRHFTPKEITHV
;
A
#
# COMPACT_ATOMS: atom_id res chain seq x y z
N MET A 1 -20.19 6.74 -12.40
CA MET A 1 -18.79 7.21 -12.48
C MET A 1 -17.94 5.97 -12.64
N ALA A 2 -16.90 5.94 -13.49
CA ALA A 2 -16.11 4.72 -13.63
C ALA A 2 -15.31 4.44 -12.34
N LEU A 3 -15.13 3.17 -11.99
CA LEU A 3 -14.36 2.76 -10.81
C LEU A 3 -12.88 2.52 -11.16
N ALA A 4 -11.99 2.90 -10.25
CA ALA A 4 -10.63 2.39 -10.20
C ALA A 4 -10.45 1.65 -8.87
N ILE A 5 -10.31 0.33 -8.97
CA ILE A 5 -10.24 -0.60 -7.85
C ILE A 5 -8.77 -1.02 -7.71
N PHE A 6 -8.28 -1.09 -6.48
CA PHE A 6 -6.89 -1.44 -6.20
C PHE A 6 -6.82 -2.51 -5.12
N ASP A 7 -6.07 -3.57 -5.35
CA ASP A 7 -5.52 -4.35 -4.25
C ASP A 7 -4.48 -3.52 -3.47
N LEU A 8 -4.12 -3.94 -2.26
CA LEU A 8 -3.23 -3.19 -1.38
C LEU A 8 -1.80 -3.74 -1.39
N ASP A 9 -1.66 -5.00 -1.00
CA ASP A 9 -0.39 -5.63 -0.63
C ASP A 9 0.33 -6.09 -1.90
N GLU A 10 1.62 -5.79 -2.03
CA GLU A 10 2.41 -5.93 -3.27
C GLU A 10 1.90 -5.16 -4.52
N THR A 11 0.70 -4.57 -4.45
CA THR A 11 0.08 -3.73 -5.47
C THR A 11 0.33 -2.24 -5.23
N LEU A 12 -0.24 -1.65 -4.16
CA LEU A 12 -0.03 -0.24 -3.80
C LEU A 12 1.17 -0.06 -2.86
N VAL A 13 1.42 -1.06 -2.02
CA VAL A 13 2.50 -1.12 -1.03
C VAL A 13 3.48 -2.22 -1.45
N CYS A 14 4.77 -1.93 -1.46
CA CYS A 14 5.81 -2.93 -1.62
C CYS A 14 5.96 -3.72 -0.31
N GLY A 15 5.39 -4.92 -0.26
CA GLY A 15 5.31 -5.75 0.94
C GLY A 15 3.89 -6.00 1.42
N ASP A 16 3.77 -7.07 2.21
CA ASP A 16 2.54 -7.48 2.90
C ASP A 16 2.32 -6.67 4.19
N SER A 17 1.21 -5.93 4.26
CA SER A 17 0.90 -5.04 5.37
C SER A 17 0.57 -5.76 6.67
N CYS A 18 0.08 -7.01 6.64
CA CYS A 18 -0.11 -7.81 7.85
C CYS A 18 1.25 -8.21 8.44
N SER A 19 2.17 -8.72 7.63
CA SER A 19 3.55 -9.04 8.05
C SER A 19 4.31 -7.79 8.52
N LEU A 20 4.11 -6.64 7.88
CA LEU A 20 4.68 -5.38 8.36
C LEU A 20 4.08 -4.99 9.72
N PHE A 21 2.79 -5.22 9.94
CA PHE A 21 2.15 -4.96 11.23
C PHE A 21 2.66 -5.93 12.31
N CYS A 22 2.92 -7.19 11.99
CA CYS A 22 3.59 -8.14 12.89
C CYS A 22 4.96 -7.64 13.34
N GLN A 23 5.75 -7.09 12.42
CA GLN A 23 7.06 -6.48 12.74
C GLN A 23 6.91 -5.22 13.59
N PHE A 24 5.90 -4.39 13.32
CA PHE A 24 5.58 -3.23 14.14
C PHE A 24 5.18 -3.64 15.56
N MET A 25 4.31 -4.63 15.73
CA MET A 25 3.95 -5.16 17.05
C MET A 25 5.19 -5.66 17.81
N GLN A 26 6.14 -6.28 17.13
CA GLN A 26 7.40 -6.71 17.74
C GLN A 26 8.24 -5.50 18.20
N ALA A 27 8.38 -4.48 17.35
CA ALA A 27 9.13 -3.27 17.68
C ALA A 27 8.51 -2.50 18.86
N GLU A 28 7.18 -2.56 19.01
CA GLU A 28 6.43 -2.00 20.13
C GLU A 28 6.44 -2.88 21.39
N GLY A 29 7.06 -4.07 21.33
CA GLY A 29 7.13 -5.00 22.46
C GLY A 29 5.80 -5.70 22.77
N LEU A 30 4.83 -5.68 21.86
CA LEU A 30 3.55 -6.38 22.00
C LEU A 30 3.69 -7.89 21.75
N VAL A 31 4.65 -8.29 20.93
CA VAL A 31 4.93 -9.70 20.60
C VAL A 31 6.43 -9.99 20.59
N GLY A 32 6.79 -11.25 20.80
CA GLY A 32 8.17 -11.72 20.67
C GLY A 32 8.55 -12.10 19.23
N PRO A 33 9.85 -12.36 18.95
CA PRO A 33 10.33 -12.77 17.63
C PRO A 33 9.68 -14.05 17.09
N GLU A 34 9.28 -14.98 17.97
CA GLU A 34 8.60 -16.22 17.61
C GLU A 34 7.25 -15.99 16.92
N PHE A 35 6.57 -14.88 17.23
CA PHE A 35 5.33 -14.48 16.57
C PHE A 35 5.59 -14.12 15.11
N VAL A 36 6.61 -13.30 14.85
CA VAL A 36 7.01 -12.90 13.49
C VAL A 36 7.49 -14.10 12.67
N GLU A 37 8.21 -15.05 13.27
CA GLU A 37 8.60 -16.29 12.60
C GLU A 37 7.41 -17.23 12.33
N ARG A 38 6.36 -17.18 13.15
CA ARG A 38 5.11 -17.90 12.88
C ARG A 38 4.34 -17.23 11.73
N ASP A 39 4.25 -15.91 11.71
CA ASP A 39 3.65 -15.14 10.62
C ASP A 39 4.31 -15.48 9.27
N LYS A 40 5.64 -15.43 9.20
CA LYS A 40 6.40 -15.82 7.99
C LYS A 40 6.05 -17.22 7.49
N ARG A 41 5.90 -18.19 8.40
CA ARG A 41 5.50 -19.55 8.04
C ARG A 41 4.08 -19.60 7.48
N MET A 42 3.15 -18.86 8.07
CA MET A 42 1.76 -18.78 7.58
C MET A 42 1.67 -18.06 6.24
N MET A 43 2.45 -17.00 6.01
CA MET A 43 2.57 -16.36 4.69
C MET A 43 3.17 -17.30 3.63
N GLY A 44 4.09 -18.19 4.04
CA GLY A 44 4.52 -19.29 3.18
C GLY A 44 3.37 -20.23 2.76
N LEU A 45 2.42 -20.50 3.65
CA LEU A 45 1.20 -21.27 3.33
C LEU A 45 0.23 -20.46 2.45
N TYR A 46 0.14 -19.14 2.64
CA TYR A 46 -0.66 -18.25 1.80
C TYR A 46 -0.19 -18.29 0.35
N ASN A 47 1.11 -18.11 0.13
CA ASN A 47 1.74 -18.16 -1.19
C ASN A 47 1.62 -19.54 -1.85
N ALA A 48 1.56 -20.60 -1.04
CA ALA A 48 1.32 -21.96 -1.50
C ALA A 48 -0.17 -22.32 -1.64
N GLU A 49 -1.08 -21.34 -1.47
CA GLU A 49 -2.53 -21.50 -1.57
C GLU A 49 -3.14 -22.51 -0.59
N LYS A 50 -2.47 -22.71 0.55
CA LYS A 50 -2.81 -23.69 1.60
C LYS A 50 -3.22 -23.08 2.93
N LEU A 51 -3.21 -21.75 3.03
CA LEU A 51 -3.58 -21.06 4.27
C LEU A 51 -5.07 -21.25 4.59
N VAL A 52 -5.36 -21.63 5.83
CA VAL A 52 -6.72 -21.50 6.40
C VAL A 52 -6.84 -20.09 6.96
N LEU A 53 -7.70 -19.28 6.35
CA LEU A 53 -7.80 -17.85 6.64
C LEU A 53 -8.24 -17.58 8.08
N ASP A 54 -9.20 -18.36 8.60
CA ASP A 54 -9.68 -18.23 9.98
C ASP A 54 -8.55 -18.47 11.00
N ASP A 55 -7.72 -19.50 10.78
CA ASP A 55 -6.56 -19.79 11.64
C ASP A 55 -5.54 -18.63 11.63
N TYR A 56 -5.37 -17.97 10.48
CA TYR A 56 -4.48 -16.81 10.38
C TYR A 56 -5.05 -15.60 11.13
N ILE A 57 -6.33 -15.30 10.96
CA ILE A 57 -6.98 -14.18 11.65
C ILE A 57 -6.98 -14.39 13.17
N GLU A 58 -7.25 -15.61 13.64
CA GLU A 58 -7.18 -15.92 15.07
C GLU A 58 -5.75 -15.70 15.61
N PHE A 59 -4.73 -16.23 14.91
CA PHE A 59 -3.33 -16.01 15.25
C PHE A 59 -2.95 -14.51 15.26
N PHE A 60 -3.32 -13.79 14.22
CA PHE A 60 -2.93 -12.40 14.01
C PHE A 60 -3.53 -11.45 15.08
N ILE A 61 -4.75 -11.74 15.52
CA ILE A 61 -5.50 -10.90 16.46
C ILE A 61 -5.26 -11.28 17.92
N GLU A 62 -4.79 -12.51 18.21
CA GLU A 62 -4.48 -12.97 19.57
C GLU A 62 -3.72 -11.93 20.44
N PRO A 63 -2.60 -11.34 19.98
CA PRO A 63 -1.84 -10.39 20.79
C PRO A 63 -2.57 -9.04 20.98
N LEU A 64 -3.59 -8.75 20.17
CA LEU A 64 -4.40 -7.54 20.23
C LEU A 64 -5.68 -7.71 21.04
N SER A 65 -6.03 -8.95 21.43
CA SER A 65 -7.33 -9.28 22.05
C SER A 65 -7.62 -8.53 23.35
N HIS A 66 -6.58 -8.07 24.05
CA HIS A 66 -6.67 -7.31 25.29
C HIS A 66 -6.64 -5.78 25.08
N LEU A 67 -6.40 -5.32 23.85
CA LEU A 67 -6.41 -3.90 23.50
C LEU A 67 -7.78 -3.52 22.95
N SER A 68 -8.32 -2.39 23.42
CA SER A 68 -9.54 -1.85 22.84
C SER A 68 -9.30 -1.43 21.40
N ILE A 69 -10.35 -1.48 20.58
CA ILE A 69 -10.30 -1.02 19.18
C ILE A 69 -9.79 0.42 19.11
N THR A 70 -10.20 1.30 20.03
CA THR A 70 -9.68 2.67 20.13
C THR A 70 -8.17 2.73 20.38
N ALA A 71 -7.62 1.82 21.20
CA ALA A 71 -6.18 1.76 21.44
C ALA A 71 -5.42 1.28 20.19
N ILE A 72 -5.96 0.29 19.48
CA ILE A 72 -5.40 -0.20 18.21
C ILE A 72 -5.43 0.93 17.17
N ASP A 73 -6.56 1.63 17.02
CA ASP A 73 -6.69 2.78 16.12
C ASP A 73 -5.67 3.89 16.46
N GLY A 74 -5.36 4.08 17.74
CA GLY A 74 -4.40 5.06 18.23
C GLY A 74 -2.96 4.81 17.80
N ILE A 75 -2.56 3.56 17.55
CA ILE A 75 -1.20 3.21 17.10
C ILE A 75 -1.05 3.20 15.57
N MET A 76 -2.17 3.16 14.83
CA MET A 76 -2.16 3.07 13.37
C MET A 76 -1.45 4.22 12.64
N PRO A 77 -1.55 5.50 13.04
CA PRO A 77 -0.81 6.57 12.37
C PRO A 77 0.70 6.35 12.37
N ARG A 78 1.25 5.86 13.48
CA ARG A 78 2.69 5.57 13.61
C ARG A 78 3.09 4.35 12.78
N PHE A 79 2.27 3.30 12.78
CA PHE A 79 2.47 2.16 11.89
C PHE A 79 2.52 2.59 10.43
N VAL A 80 1.56 3.40 9.99
CA VAL A 80 1.51 3.90 8.62
C VAL A 80 2.74 4.74 8.29
N GLU A 81 3.12 5.68 9.14
CA GLU A 81 4.27 6.56 8.90
C GLU A 81 5.60 5.79 8.82
N GLN A 82 5.81 4.81 9.70
CA GLN A 82 7.11 4.13 9.83
C GLN A 82 7.25 2.91 8.93
N TYR A 83 6.17 2.18 8.69
CA TYR A 83 6.20 0.89 7.97
C TYR A 83 5.57 0.98 6.58
N ILE A 84 4.48 1.70 6.41
CA ILE A 84 3.75 1.72 5.13
C ILE A 84 4.24 2.84 4.21
N ALA A 85 4.31 4.08 4.68
CA ALA A 85 4.64 5.25 3.87
C ALA A 85 5.95 5.11 3.08
N PRO A 86 7.05 4.57 3.66
CA PRO A 86 8.29 4.35 2.92
C PRO A 86 8.22 3.26 1.85
N ARG A 87 7.15 2.46 1.84
CA ARG A 87 6.95 1.28 0.97
C ARG A 87 5.87 1.49 -0.09
N ILE A 88 5.13 2.60 -0.05
CA ILE A 88 4.16 2.90 -1.12
C ILE A 88 4.94 3.15 -2.42
N TYR A 89 4.53 2.47 -3.50
CA TYR A 89 5.12 2.70 -4.82
C TYR A 89 4.85 4.16 -5.27
N ALA A 90 5.87 4.83 -5.80
CA ALA A 90 5.70 6.21 -6.28
C ALA A 90 4.71 6.23 -7.47
N GLU A 91 4.77 5.21 -8.30
CA GLU A 91 3.87 4.95 -9.42
C GLU A 91 2.42 4.75 -8.95
N ALA A 92 2.21 4.05 -7.82
CA ALA A 92 0.87 3.88 -7.24
C ALA A 92 0.24 5.24 -6.90
N GLN A 93 1.00 6.17 -6.29
CA GLN A 93 0.51 7.52 -6.00
C GLN A 93 0.16 8.30 -7.27
N GLN A 94 0.96 8.15 -8.33
CA GLN A 94 0.69 8.79 -9.61
C GLN A 94 -0.58 8.25 -10.25
N VAL A 95 -0.78 6.93 -10.23
CA VAL A 95 -1.98 6.29 -10.75
C VAL A 95 -3.22 6.72 -9.97
N LEU A 96 -3.21 6.67 -8.63
CA LEU A 96 -4.34 7.11 -7.81
C LEU A 96 -4.74 8.56 -8.14
N LYS A 97 -3.77 9.47 -8.21
CA LYS A 97 -4.02 10.88 -8.60
C LYS A 97 -4.58 11.01 -10.01
N SER A 98 -4.03 10.27 -10.97
CA SER A 98 -4.47 10.29 -12.36
C SER A 98 -5.91 9.79 -12.50
N GLN A 99 -6.25 8.68 -11.85
CA GLN A 99 -7.62 8.13 -11.87
C GLN A 99 -8.62 9.09 -11.23
N ALA A 100 -8.27 9.71 -10.09
CA ALA A 100 -9.10 10.73 -9.47
C ALA A 100 -9.28 11.96 -10.36
N ALA A 101 -8.22 12.42 -11.04
CA ALA A 101 -8.28 13.56 -11.96
C ALA A 101 -9.13 13.28 -13.20
N GLN A 102 -9.24 12.01 -13.62
CA GLN A 102 -10.16 11.55 -14.66
C GLN A 102 -11.60 11.41 -14.16
N GLY A 103 -11.86 11.75 -12.90
CA GLY A 103 -13.18 11.67 -12.28
C GLY A 103 -13.61 10.24 -11.98
N LYS A 104 -12.68 9.29 -11.76
CA LYS A 104 -13.01 7.94 -11.29
C LYS A 104 -13.15 7.90 -9.77
N ARG A 105 -14.02 7.03 -9.29
CA ARG A 105 -14.14 6.71 -7.86
C ARG A 105 -13.10 5.66 -7.50
N LEU A 106 -12.30 5.96 -6.48
CA LEU A 106 -11.22 5.08 -6.03
C LEU A 106 -11.73 4.15 -4.94
N LEU A 107 -11.42 2.86 -5.05
CA LEU A 107 -11.76 1.84 -4.07
C LEU A 107 -10.54 0.96 -3.80
N ILE A 108 -10.17 0.76 -2.53
CA ILE A 108 -9.20 -0.28 -2.15
C ILE A 108 -9.95 -1.54 -1.71
N ILE A 109 -9.58 -2.70 -2.25
CA ILE A 109 -10.12 -4.01 -1.87
C ILE A 109 -8.99 -5.00 -1.56
N SER A 110 -8.87 -5.43 -0.31
CA SER A 110 -7.75 -6.25 0.16
C SER A 110 -8.20 -7.39 1.08
N ALA A 111 -7.43 -8.49 1.11
CA ALA A 111 -7.60 -9.59 2.05
C ALA A 111 -6.96 -9.32 3.42
N THR A 112 -6.53 -8.10 3.69
CA THR A 112 -6.00 -7.63 4.98
C THR A 112 -7.13 -7.16 5.91
N ALA A 113 -6.86 -7.14 7.22
CA ALA A 113 -7.79 -6.66 8.25
C ALA A 113 -8.18 -5.18 8.06
N GLU A 114 -9.46 -4.87 8.26
CA GLU A 114 -10.06 -3.55 7.93
C GLU A 114 -9.37 -2.36 8.61
N PHE A 115 -8.91 -2.50 9.85
CA PHE A 115 -8.23 -1.39 10.55
C PHE A 115 -6.89 -1.02 9.89
N ILE A 116 -6.17 -1.99 9.31
CA ILE A 116 -4.93 -1.76 8.55
C ILE A 116 -5.26 -1.09 7.23
N VAL A 117 -6.13 -1.69 6.44
CA VAL A 117 -6.50 -1.17 5.11
C VAL A 117 -7.06 0.24 5.22
N SER A 118 -7.93 0.50 6.20
CA SER A 118 -8.52 1.83 6.43
C SER A 118 -7.47 2.87 6.82
N ALA A 119 -6.47 2.51 7.62
CA ALA A 119 -5.38 3.42 7.98
C ALA A 119 -4.53 3.78 6.75
N VAL A 120 -4.21 2.80 5.91
CA VAL A 120 -3.44 3.03 4.67
C VAL A 120 -4.25 3.82 3.64
N ALA A 121 -5.52 3.48 3.45
CA ALA A 121 -6.43 4.19 2.55
C ALA A 121 -6.56 5.67 2.91
N ARG A 122 -6.69 5.97 4.22
CA ARG A 122 -6.71 7.35 4.72
C ARG A 122 -5.44 8.12 4.37
N TYR A 123 -4.28 7.49 4.49
CA TYR A 123 -3.00 8.08 4.10
C TYR A 123 -2.90 8.34 2.59
N LEU A 124 -3.43 7.41 1.78
CA LEU A 124 -3.48 7.52 0.32
C LEU A 124 -4.57 8.47 -0.19
N GLY A 125 -5.45 8.97 0.68
CA GLY A 125 -6.59 9.80 0.29
C GLY A 125 -7.70 9.05 -0.44
N VAL A 126 -7.81 7.73 -0.22
CA VAL A 126 -8.88 6.88 -0.78
C VAL A 126 -9.96 6.69 0.28
N ALA A 127 -11.20 7.05 -0.07
CA ALA A 127 -12.31 7.05 0.87
C ALA A 127 -12.99 5.68 1.00
N ASP A 128 -13.14 4.95 -0.10
CA ASP A 128 -13.85 3.68 -0.11
C ASP A 128 -12.89 2.50 0.10
N VAL A 129 -13.25 1.61 1.04
CA VAL A 129 -12.46 0.43 1.42
C VAL A 129 -13.37 -0.79 1.54
N LEU A 130 -12.91 -1.91 1.00
CA LEU A 130 -13.44 -3.25 1.26
C LEU A 130 -12.32 -4.14 1.79
N ALA A 131 -12.42 -4.54 3.05
CA ALA A 131 -11.41 -5.33 3.73
C ALA A 131 -12.04 -6.43 4.59
N ILE A 132 -11.21 -7.31 5.17
CA ILE A 132 -11.67 -8.33 6.10
C ILE A 132 -12.14 -7.63 7.37
N ARG A 133 -13.44 -7.74 7.63
CA ARG A 133 -14.05 -7.24 8.87
C ARG A 133 -13.82 -8.25 9.97
N LEU A 134 -13.51 -7.74 11.16
CA LEU A 134 -13.29 -8.54 12.35
C LEU A 134 -14.48 -8.39 13.28
N SER A 135 -14.97 -9.52 13.77
CA SER A 135 -15.97 -9.55 14.82
C SER A 135 -15.43 -8.85 16.07
N SER A 136 -16.28 -8.07 16.72
CA SER A 136 -15.95 -7.37 17.96
C SER A 136 -17.02 -7.60 19.02
N LYS A 137 -16.59 -7.56 20.27
CA LYS A 137 -17.47 -7.59 21.44
C LYS A 137 -16.94 -6.63 22.49
N GLU A 138 -17.83 -5.78 23.01
CA GLU A 138 -17.51 -4.83 24.10
C GLU A 138 -16.30 -3.91 23.78
N GLY A 139 -16.07 -3.61 22.49
CA GLY A 139 -14.98 -2.74 22.04
C GLY A 139 -13.63 -3.45 21.84
N TYR A 140 -13.60 -4.79 21.83
CA TYR A 140 -12.41 -5.61 21.59
C TYR A 140 -12.63 -6.56 20.43
N TYR A 141 -11.58 -6.85 19.65
CA TYR A 141 -11.66 -7.86 18.58
C TYR A 141 -11.68 -9.26 19.16
N THR A 142 -12.49 -10.14 18.56
CA THR A 142 -12.66 -11.53 19.04
C THR A 142 -11.78 -12.54 18.32
N GLY A 143 -10.93 -12.12 17.38
CA GLY A 143 -10.13 -13.00 16.53
C GLY A 143 -10.93 -13.80 15.50
N LYS A 144 -12.14 -13.34 15.13
CA LYS A 144 -12.99 -14.00 14.12
C LYS A 144 -13.35 -13.04 13.00
N ILE A 145 -13.53 -13.58 11.80
CA ILE A 145 -14.02 -12.83 10.65
C ILE A 145 -15.51 -12.53 10.83
N GLU A 146 -15.94 -11.33 10.48
CA GLU A 146 -17.34 -10.95 10.36
C GLU A 146 -17.78 -11.05 8.89
N GLY A 147 -18.77 -11.90 8.63
CA GLY A 147 -19.37 -12.04 7.30
C GLY A 147 -18.43 -12.69 6.27
N VAL A 148 -18.53 -12.25 5.02
CA VAL A 148 -17.74 -12.79 3.91
C VAL A 148 -16.38 -12.06 3.85
N PRO A 149 -15.24 -12.77 3.95
CA PRO A 149 -13.93 -12.15 3.81
C PRO A 149 -13.70 -11.68 2.38
N THR A 150 -12.95 -10.60 2.21
CA THR A 150 -12.46 -10.08 0.92
C THR A 150 -11.28 -10.91 0.42
N PHE A 151 -11.47 -12.23 0.30
CA PHE A 151 -10.46 -13.18 -0.17
C PHE A 151 -11.02 -14.02 -1.32
N ARG A 152 -10.31 -14.05 -2.45
CA ARG A 152 -10.71 -14.79 -3.67
C ARG A 152 -12.12 -14.45 -4.12
N GLN A 153 -13.00 -15.45 -4.28
CA GLN A 153 -14.40 -15.26 -4.64
C GLN A 153 -15.14 -14.34 -3.65
N GLY A 154 -14.70 -14.28 -2.40
CA GLY A 154 -15.23 -13.37 -1.40
C GLY A 154 -15.01 -11.89 -1.75
N LYS A 155 -13.92 -11.52 -2.45
CA LYS A 155 -13.74 -10.15 -2.99
C LYS A 155 -14.84 -9.79 -3.96
N VAL A 156 -15.18 -10.70 -4.88
CA VAL A 156 -16.26 -10.50 -5.87
C VAL A 156 -17.61 -10.33 -5.18
N THR A 157 -17.93 -11.21 -4.22
CA THR A 157 -19.17 -11.10 -3.44
C THR A 157 -19.26 -9.77 -2.69
N ARG A 158 -18.18 -9.37 -2.01
CA ARG A 158 -18.14 -8.10 -1.26
C ARG A 158 -18.23 -6.89 -2.16
N LEU A 159 -17.58 -6.91 -3.32
CA LEU A 159 -17.69 -5.86 -4.32
C LEU A 159 -19.11 -5.73 -4.86
N HIS A 160 -19.76 -6.84 -5.22
CA HIS A 160 -21.15 -6.79 -5.70
C HIS A 160 -22.11 -6.19 -4.67
N ASN A 161 -21.99 -6.58 -3.40
CA ASN A 161 -22.81 -5.99 -2.32
C ASN A 161 -22.58 -4.47 -2.22
N TRP A 162 -21.31 -4.05 -2.26
CA TRP A 162 -20.95 -2.63 -2.22
C TRP A 162 -21.48 -1.86 -3.43
N LEU A 163 -21.41 -2.42 -4.64
CA LEU A 163 -21.96 -1.79 -5.85
C LEU A 163 -23.46 -1.54 -5.73
N ILE A 164 -24.22 -2.50 -5.18
CA ILE A 164 -25.66 -2.37 -4.93
C ILE A 164 -25.91 -1.26 -3.90
N GLU A 165 -25.20 -1.30 -2.77
CA GLU A 165 -25.34 -0.32 -1.67
C GLU A 165 -25.02 1.12 -2.12
N GLN A 166 -24.01 1.27 -2.98
CA GLN A 166 -23.56 2.57 -3.48
C GLN A 166 -24.25 3.01 -4.78
N ASN A 167 -25.11 2.17 -5.35
CA ASN A 167 -25.72 2.38 -6.66
C ASN A 167 -24.68 2.64 -7.78
N GLU A 168 -23.59 1.87 -7.75
CA GLU A 168 -22.49 1.91 -8.74
C GLU A 168 -22.52 0.66 -9.64
N ASN A 169 -21.71 0.65 -10.70
CA ASN A 169 -21.55 -0.51 -11.59
C ASN A 169 -20.09 -0.65 -12.04
N LEU A 170 -19.79 -1.73 -12.77
CA LEU A 170 -18.44 -2.03 -13.25
C LEU A 170 -18.15 -1.54 -14.68
N ILE A 171 -19.03 -0.75 -15.27
CA ILE A 171 -18.80 -0.21 -16.62
C ILE A 171 -17.56 0.68 -16.57
N ASP A 172 -16.61 0.39 -17.45
CA ASP A 172 -15.29 1.01 -17.53
C ASP A 172 -14.43 0.89 -16.26
N ALA A 173 -14.75 -0.09 -15.40
CA ALA A 173 -13.99 -0.33 -14.18
C ALA A 173 -12.59 -0.85 -14.49
N GLN A 174 -11.63 -0.34 -13.74
CA GLN A 174 -10.25 -0.83 -13.71
C GLN A 174 -9.98 -1.56 -12.41
N PHE A 175 -9.18 -2.62 -12.47
CA PHE A 175 -8.70 -3.29 -11.27
C PHE A 175 -7.21 -3.60 -11.37
N TYR A 176 -6.46 -3.14 -10.38
CA TYR A 176 -5.02 -3.34 -10.24
C TYR A 176 -4.76 -4.39 -9.15
N SER A 177 -4.04 -5.47 -9.48
CA SER A 177 -3.68 -6.52 -8.51
C SER A 177 -2.44 -7.29 -8.94
N ASP A 178 -1.68 -7.79 -7.97
CA ASP A 178 -0.49 -8.63 -8.13
C ASP A 178 -0.81 -10.14 -8.09
N SER A 179 -1.93 -10.54 -7.48
CA SER A 179 -2.09 -11.93 -7.05
C SER A 179 -3.05 -12.75 -7.91
N ILE A 180 -2.72 -14.02 -8.12
CA ILE A 180 -3.62 -15.03 -8.68
C ILE A 180 -4.91 -15.19 -7.87
N ASN A 181 -4.88 -14.89 -6.56
CA ASN A 181 -6.06 -14.93 -5.70
C ASN A 181 -7.15 -13.96 -6.18
N ASP A 182 -6.78 -12.92 -6.90
CA ASP A 182 -7.66 -11.88 -7.41
C ASP A 182 -8.15 -12.13 -8.84
N LEU A 183 -7.75 -13.25 -9.45
CA LEU A 183 -8.19 -13.67 -10.78
C LEU A 183 -9.72 -13.60 -10.97
N PRO A 184 -10.57 -14.02 -10.02
CA PRO A 184 -12.02 -13.90 -10.19
C PRO A 184 -12.50 -12.46 -10.41
N LEU A 185 -11.88 -11.48 -9.74
CA LEU A 185 -12.24 -10.07 -9.89
C LEU A 185 -11.58 -9.45 -11.12
N LEU A 186 -10.33 -9.78 -11.44
CA LEU A 186 -9.67 -9.37 -12.69
C LEU A 186 -10.45 -9.86 -13.92
N ALA A 187 -11.04 -11.06 -13.86
CA ALA A 187 -11.86 -11.58 -14.94
C ALA A 187 -13.24 -10.91 -15.09
N LEU A 188 -13.65 -10.08 -14.11
CA LEU A 188 -14.97 -9.45 -14.07
C LEU A 188 -14.98 -8.02 -14.60
N VAL A 189 -13.89 -7.28 -14.44
CA VAL A 189 -13.79 -5.87 -14.85
C VAL A 189 -13.45 -5.71 -16.33
N ASP A 190 -13.81 -4.57 -16.92
CA ASP A 190 -13.51 -4.26 -18.33
C ASP A 190 -12.00 -4.08 -18.58
N TYR A 191 -11.29 -3.54 -17.59
CA TYR A 191 -9.87 -3.24 -17.70
C TYR A 191 -9.09 -3.85 -16.52
N PRO A 192 -8.70 -5.14 -16.60
CA PRO A 192 -7.80 -5.76 -15.63
C PRO A 192 -6.35 -5.32 -15.87
N ILE A 193 -5.64 -4.95 -14.80
CA ILE A 193 -4.23 -4.56 -14.84
C ILE A 193 -3.44 -5.40 -13.85
N ALA A 194 -2.61 -6.30 -14.36
CA ALA A 194 -1.68 -7.07 -13.54
C ALA A 194 -0.54 -6.15 -13.08
N THR A 195 -0.40 -5.92 -11.77
CA THR A 195 0.56 -4.97 -11.20
C THR A 195 1.53 -5.72 -10.30
N ASN A 196 2.80 -5.78 -10.66
CA ASN A 196 3.81 -6.63 -10.01
C ASN A 196 3.37 -8.11 -9.87
N PRO A 197 2.81 -8.73 -10.93
CA PRO A 197 2.09 -9.98 -10.78
C PRO A 197 2.96 -11.15 -10.31
N ASP A 198 2.37 -12.03 -9.50
CA ASP A 198 2.97 -13.32 -9.17
C ASP A 198 3.17 -14.19 -10.43
N THR A 199 3.86 -15.32 -10.27
CA THR A 199 4.20 -16.20 -11.40
C THR A 199 2.96 -16.73 -12.12
N GLN A 200 1.89 -17.06 -11.40
CA GLN A 200 0.66 -17.61 -12.00
C GLN A 200 -0.12 -16.50 -12.72
N LEU A 201 -0.27 -15.33 -12.11
CA LEU A 201 -0.95 -14.20 -12.71
C LEU A 201 -0.19 -13.66 -13.92
N THR A 202 1.15 -13.69 -13.90
CA THR A 202 1.99 -13.34 -15.06
C THR A 202 1.64 -14.20 -16.29
N GLN A 203 1.51 -15.52 -16.09
CA GLN A 203 1.15 -16.44 -17.18
C GLN A 203 -0.24 -16.14 -17.75
N ILE A 204 -1.21 -15.87 -16.87
CA ILE A 204 -2.58 -15.54 -17.29
C ILE A 204 -2.64 -14.20 -18.01
N ALA A 205 -1.96 -13.18 -17.48
CA ALA A 205 -1.90 -11.86 -18.10
C ALA A 205 -1.31 -11.94 -19.51
N ALA A 206 -0.25 -12.74 -19.70
CA ALA A 206 0.32 -12.99 -21.02
C ALA A 206 -0.67 -13.72 -21.96
N GLN A 207 -1.36 -14.75 -21.47
CA GLN A 207 -2.36 -15.50 -22.25
C GLN A 207 -3.58 -14.66 -22.65
N ARG A 208 -4.00 -13.74 -21.78
CA ARG A 208 -5.19 -12.89 -21.98
C ARG A 208 -4.86 -11.50 -22.51
N HIS A 209 -3.58 -11.23 -22.79
CA HIS A 209 -3.08 -9.93 -23.21
C HIS A 209 -3.47 -8.78 -22.27
N TRP A 210 -3.50 -9.06 -20.96
CA TRP A 210 -3.73 -8.02 -19.95
C TRP A 210 -2.50 -7.13 -19.81
N PRO A 211 -2.67 -5.81 -19.64
CA PRO A 211 -1.58 -4.91 -19.29
C PRO A 211 -0.85 -5.39 -18.04
N VAL A 212 0.48 -5.37 -18.09
CA VAL A 212 1.35 -5.66 -16.96
C VAL A 212 2.13 -4.40 -16.58
N LEU A 213 2.03 -4.00 -15.31
CA LEU A 213 2.83 -2.94 -14.71
C LEU A 213 3.89 -3.59 -13.82
N ASN A 214 5.13 -3.12 -13.94
CA ASN A 214 6.24 -3.53 -13.08
C ASN A 214 6.78 -2.28 -12.39
N TRP A 215 6.30 -2.04 -11.18
CA TRP A 215 6.75 -0.96 -10.32
C TRP A 215 7.91 -1.43 -9.46
N SER A 216 8.84 -0.53 -9.20
CA SER A 216 9.99 -0.84 -8.36
C SER A 216 9.87 -0.11 -7.04
N ALA A 217 10.14 -0.81 -5.94
CA ALA A 217 10.35 -0.14 -4.66
C ALA A 217 11.44 0.90 -4.82
N PHE A 218 11.27 2.08 -4.21
CA PHE A 218 12.25 3.14 -4.28
C PHE A 218 13.63 2.61 -3.85
N ASN A 219 14.57 2.56 -4.79
CA ASN A 219 15.96 2.19 -4.50
C ASN A 219 16.77 3.48 -4.29
N PRO A 220 17.13 3.84 -3.04
CA PRO A 220 17.90 5.05 -2.77
C PRO A 220 19.26 5.08 -3.46
N LEU A 221 19.78 3.93 -3.91
CA LEU A 221 21.05 3.84 -4.65
C LEU A 221 20.93 4.31 -6.11
N ILE A 222 19.75 4.18 -6.74
CA ILE A 222 19.54 4.64 -8.13
C ILE A 222 19.38 6.16 -8.17
N ALA A 223 18.72 6.75 -7.16
CA ALA A 223 18.51 8.19 -7.05
C ALA A 223 19.82 9.00 -6.93
N GLN A 224 20.94 8.38 -6.51
CA GLN A 224 22.25 9.03 -6.46
C GLN A 224 23.00 9.02 -7.80
N THR A 225 22.59 8.18 -8.77
CA THR A 225 23.26 8.10 -10.09
C THR A 225 22.70 9.06 -11.14
N SER A 226 21.60 9.74 -10.85
CA SER A 226 20.93 10.69 -11.78
C SER A 226 21.13 12.17 -11.43
N ILE A 227 22.00 12.50 -10.48
CA ILE A 227 22.40 13.89 -10.22
C ILE A 227 23.89 14.03 -10.50
N SER A 228 24.25 14.10 -11.77
CA SER A 228 25.52 14.70 -12.18
C SER A 228 25.47 16.18 -11.78
N ALA A 229 26.26 16.54 -10.76
CA ALA A 229 26.45 17.92 -10.33
C ALA A 229 26.82 18.82 -11.54
N PRO A 230 26.26 20.03 -11.65
CA PRO A 230 26.64 20.95 -12.71
C PRO A 230 28.12 21.30 -12.56
N GLN A 231 28.90 21.09 -13.62
CA GLN A 231 30.28 21.59 -13.68
C GLN A 231 30.27 23.12 -13.55
N PRO A 232 31.21 23.71 -12.79
CA PRO A 232 31.31 25.15 -12.70
C PRO A 232 31.73 25.71 -14.06
N ASN A 233 30.86 26.52 -14.66
CA ASN A 233 31.12 27.26 -15.88
C ASN A 233 32.37 28.14 -15.70
N LYS A 234 33.40 27.86 -16.50
CA LYS A 234 34.40 28.88 -16.88
C LYS A 234 33.66 29.95 -17.66
N LEU A 235 33.69 31.19 -17.18
CA LEU A 235 33.75 32.44 -17.96
C LEU A 235 33.43 33.60 -17.00
N PHE A 236 34.46 34.30 -16.55
CA PHE A 236 34.49 35.77 -16.52
C PHE A 236 35.95 36.18 -16.30
N ASN A 237 36.57 36.60 -17.39
CA ASN A 237 37.77 37.41 -17.39
C ASN A 237 37.34 38.75 -17.97
N GLU A 238 37.50 39.84 -17.22
CA GLU A 238 38.07 41.07 -17.74
C GLU A 238 38.36 42.08 -16.63
N GLN A 239 39.38 42.86 -16.91
CA GLN A 239 40.22 43.65 -16.02
C GLN A 239 39.60 45.01 -15.67
N SER A 240 40.24 45.67 -14.69
CA SER A 240 40.17 47.10 -14.34
C SER A 240 39.04 47.41 -13.35
N VAL A 241 39.28 47.97 -12.15
CA VAL A 241 39.81 49.31 -11.91
C VAL A 241 40.49 49.42 -10.52
N ARG A 242 41.74 49.85 -10.56
CA ARG A 242 42.50 50.77 -9.67
C ARG A 242 42.01 51.01 -8.21
N HIS A 243 42.93 50.68 -7.29
CA HIS A 243 43.46 51.50 -6.17
C HIS A 243 42.48 52.42 -5.42
N PHE A 244 42.24 52.12 -4.14
CA PHE A 244 42.24 53.13 -3.06
C PHE A 244 42.62 52.49 -1.72
N THR A 245 43.75 52.93 -1.15
CA THR A 245 44.20 52.63 0.21
C THR A 245 43.76 53.76 1.16
N PRO A 246 43.30 53.47 2.39
CA PRO A 246 43.15 54.48 3.43
C PRO A 246 44.29 54.42 4.46
N LYS A 247 45.10 55.48 4.51
CA LYS A 247 45.98 55.94 5.60
C LYS A 247 46.12 57.46 5.37
N GLU A 248 46.09 58.40 6.31
CA GLU A 248 46.16 58.42 7.77
C GLU A 248 45.53 59.76 8.23
N ILE A 249 45.18 59.81 9.51
CA ILE A 249 44.81 60.98 10.31
C ILE A 249 46.04 61.92 10.37
N THR A 250 45.97 63.26 10.36
CA THR A 250 45.93 64.12 11.56
C THR A 250 45.91 65.61 11.18
N HIS A 251 45.28 66.39 12.05
CA HIS A 251 45.24 67.84 12.15
C HIS A 251 46.60 68.55 12.26
N VAL A 252 46.58 69.82 11.81
CA VAL A 252 47.51 70.95 12.00
C VAL A 252 48.78 70.94 11.14
#